data_AF-A0A1F8QVA8-F1
#
_entry.id   AF-A0A1F8QVA8-F1
#
_cell.length_a   1.000
_cell.length_b   1.000
_cell.length_c   1.000
_cell.angle_alpha   90.00
_cell.angle_beta   90.00
_cell.angle_gamma   90.00
#
_symmetry.space_group_name_H-M   'P 1'
#
loop_
_entity.id
_entity.type
_entity.pdbx_description
1 polymer ?
#
loop_
_entity_poly.entity_id
_entity_poly.type
_entity_poly.pdbx_seq_one_letter_code
_entity_poly.pdbx_strand_id
1 'polypeptide(L)'
;MPYYPYRCLDCRKRFDIFMSYSEYGTQPVACPHCQSQNVQRRINRVRFARSEDSRLENLSDIDDFDGLEKDPRALGRMMRKMGQEMGEEVGPEFDEVIDRLEAGQSPEEIESELPDLGGGESDFADSYE
;
A
#
# COMPACT_ATOMS: atom_id res chain seq x y z
N MET A 1 20.10 10.73 22.60
CA MET A 1 20.94 10.50 21.40
C MET A 1 20.43 9.27 20.67
N PRO A 2 20.10 9.37 19.37
CA PRO A 2 19.56 8.25 18.61
C PRO A 2 20.65 7.35 18.02
N TYR A 3 20.27 6.10 17.71
CA TYR A 3 21.06 5.20 16.87
C TYR A 3 20.79 5.50 15.40
N TYR A 4 21.84 5.54 14.59
CA TYR A 4 21.77 5.78 13.16
C TYR A 4 22.11 4.49 12.39
N PRO A 5 21.18 3.94 11.61
CA PRO A 5 21.43 2.72 10.85
C PRO A 5 22.23 3.01 9.57
N TYR A 6 23.24 2.19 9.31
CA TYR A 6 24.11 2.23 8.14
C TYR A 6 24.24 0.86 7.48
N ARG A 7 24.69 0.88 6.22
CA ARG A 7 25.12 -0.29 5.45
C ARG A 7 26.47 0.00 4.82
N CYS A 8 27.43 -0.89 5.00
CA CYS A 8 28.69 -0.83 4.26
C CYS A 8 28.45 -1.31 2.83
N LEU A 9 28.98 -0.60 1.83
CA LEU A 9 28.87 -0.98 0.43
C LEU A 9 29.88 -2.06 0.02
N ASP A 10 31.01 -2.19 0.76
CA ASP A 10 32.04 -3.18 0.45
C ASP A 10 31.73 -4.56 1.06
N CYS A 11 31.57 -4.64 2.39
CA CYS A 11 31.25 -5.91 3.06
C CYS A 11 29.75 -6.22 3.10
N ARG A 12 28.89 -5.30 2.66
CA ARG A 12 27.42 -5.40 2.61
C ARG A 12 26.71 -5.60 3.97
N LYS A 13 27.45 -5.59 5.09
CA LYS A 13 26.91 -5.72 6.45
C LYS A 13 26.20 -4.44 6.89
N ARG A 14 25.18 -4.62 7.74
CA ARG A 14 24.40 -3.55 8.38
C ARG A 14 24.93 -3.35 9.79
N PHE A 15 24.95 -2.12 10.26
CA PHE A 15 25.35 -1.77 11.63
C PHE A 15 24.72 -0.44 12.03
N ASP A 16 24.61 -0.22 13.33
CA ASP A 16 24.05 1.00 13.91
C ASP A 16 25.16 1.74 14.68
N ILE A 17 25.17 3.07 14.58
CA ILE A 17 26.10 3.90 15.34
C ILE A 17 25.32 4.85 16.23
N PHE A 18 25.73 4.91 17.49
CA PHE A 18 25.28 5.93 18.43
C PHE A 18 26.09 7.21 18.20
N MET A 19 25.41 8.30 17.85
CA MET A 19 26.02 9.63 17.72
C MET A 19 25.14 10.69 18.38
N SER A 20 25.79 11.71 18.92
CA SER A 20 25.12 12.96 19.28
C SER A 20 24.68 13.74 18.06
N TYR A 21 23.81 14.72 18.27
CA TYR A 21 23.37 15.62 17.19
C TYR A 21 24.54 16.44 16.64
N SER A 22 25.50 16.81 17.47
CA SER A 22 26.71 17.56 17.08
C SER A 22 27.72 16.75 16.24
N GLU A 23 27.78 15.44 16.45
CA GLU A 23 28.66 14.53 15.70
C GLU A 23 28.05 14.12 14.36
N TYR A 24 26.72 14.24 14.23
CA TYR A 24 26.01 13.87 13.03
C TYR A 24 26.40 14.77 11.85
N GLY A 25 27.03 14.17 10.83
CA GLY A 25 27.46 14.87 9.61
C GLY A 25 28.84 15.52 9.69
N THR A 26 29.47 15.53 10.86
CA THR A 26 30.84 16.05 11.06
C THR A 26 31.86 14.93 11.21
N GLN A 27 31.48 13.83 11.87
CA GLN A 27 32.37 12.70 12.09
C GLN A 27 32.27 11.68 10.94
N PRO A 28 33.40 11.26 10.32
CA PRO A 28 33.38 10.21 9.32
C PRO A 28 33.01 8.87 9.95
N VAL A 29 32.10 8.15 9.31
CA VAL A 29 31.65 6.83 9.76
C VAL A 29 32.40 5.74 9.01
N ALA A 30 33.06 4.85 9.76
CA ALA A 30 33.69 3.65 9.22
C ALA A 30 32.91 2.40 9.61
N CYS A 31 32.93 1.39 8.74
CA CYS A 31 32.31 0.10 9.03
C CYS A 31 33.06 -0.63 10.16
N PRO A 32 32.39 -1.08 11.24
CA PRO A 32 33.04 -1.80 12.33
C PRO A 32 33.55 -3.20 11.94
N HIS A 33 33.17 -3.71 10.77
CA HIS A 33 33.55 -5.06 10.31
C HIS A 33 34.74 -5.10 9.36
N CYS A 34 34.87 -4.10 8.48
CA CYS A 34 35.93 -4.06 7.45
C CYS A 34 36.69 -2.72 7.40
N GLN A 35 36.37 -1.78 8.29
CA GLN A 35 37.00 -0.46 8.41
C GLN A 35 36.86 0.45 7.17
N SER A 36 36.10 0.04 6.16
CA SER A 36 35.82 0.89 5.02
C SER A 36 34.96 2.10 5.40
N GLN A 37 35.26 3.24 4.78
CA GLN A 37 34.47 4.48 4.84
C GLN A 37 33.34 4.51 3.80
N ASN A 38 33.27 3.51 2.91
CA ASN A 38 32.23 3.39 1.90
C ASN A 38 30.93 2.85 2.52
N VAL A 39 30.21 3.73 3.21
CA VAL A 39 29.00 3.43 3.97
C VAL A 39 27.84 4.32 3.54
N GLN A 40 26.63 3.76 3.56
CA GLN A 40 25.40 4.46 3.21
C GLN A 40 24.43 4.41 4.38
N ARG A 41 23.83 5.56 4.73
CA ARG A 41 22.79 5.65 5.75
C ARG A 41 21.53 4.92 5.26
N ARG A 42 20.90 4.15 6.13
CA ARG A 42 19.58 3.58 5.89
C ARG A 42 18.54 4.42 6.63
N ILE A 43 17.46 4.77 5.96
CA ILE A 43 16.29 5.38 6.60
C ILE A 43 15.25 4.28 6.71
N ASN A 44 14.82 3.98 7.93
CA ASN A 44 13.77 2.98 8.13
C ASN A 44 12.45 3.51 7.55
N ARG A 45 11.63 2.60 7.02
CA ARG A 45 10.31 2.95 6.52
C ARG A 45 9.46 3.42 7.70
N VAL A 46 9.11 4.70 7.70
CA VAL A 46 8.18 5.28 8.67
C VAL A 46 6.76 4.98 8.23
N ARG A 47 5.90 4.54 9.17
CA ARG A 47 4.45 4.46 8.97
C ARG A 47 3.85 5.69 9.64
N PHE A 48 3.14 6.50 8.87
CA PHE A 48 2.39 7.64 9.40
C PHE A 48 0.96 7.19 9.69
N ALA A 49 0.43 7.56 10.86
CA ALA A 49 -1.01 7.48 11.09
C ALA A 49 -1.66 8.54 10.20
N ARG A 50 -2.51 8.10 9.25
CA ARG A 50 -3.22 8.99 8.34
C ARG A 50 -4.51 9.46 9.02
N SER A 51 -4.84 10.74 8.89
CA SER A 51 -6.16 11.29 9.25
C SER A 51 -7.17 10.97 8.16
N GLU A 52 -8.45 10.93 8.51
CA GLU A 52 -9.57 10.66 7.59
C GLU A 52 -9.59 11.62 6.39
N ASP A 53 -9.27 12.91 6.59
CA ASP A 53 -9.12 13.89 5.50
C ASP A 53 -8.10 13.46 4.43
N SER A 54 -6.94 12.92 4.85
CA SER A 54 -5.93 12.46 3.90
C SER A 54 -6.33 11.17 3.17
N ARG A 55 -7.30 10.41 3.70
CA ARG A 55 -7.89 9.27 3.01
C ARG A 55 -8.87 9.75 1.94
N LEU A 56 -9.70 10.73 2.27
CA LEU A 56 -10.65 11.37 1.35
C LEU A 56 -9.95 12.11 0.19
N GLU A 57 -8.84 12.81 0.45
CA GLU A 57 -8.04 13.45 -0.61
C GLU A 57 -7.48 12.43 -1.63
N ASN A 58 -7.07 11.24 -1.16
CA ASN A 58 -6.59 10.15 -2.03
C ASN A 58 -7.70 9.46 -2.83
N LEU A 59 -8.95 9.61 -2.41
CA LEU A 59 -10.15 9.17 -3.13
C LEU A 59 -10.56 10.20 -4.19
N SER A 60 -10.39 11.50 -3.91
CA SER A 60 -10.66 12.56 -4.88
C SER A 60 -9.63 12.66 -6.01
N ASP A 61 -8.38 12.21 -5.79
CA ASP A 61 -7.36 12.09 -6.84
C ASP A 61 -7.63 10.93 -7.84
N ILE A 62 -8.75 10.22 -7.71
CA ILE A 62 -9.23 9.25 -8.71
C ILE A 62 -9.94 10.02 -9.84
N ASP A 63 -9.24 10.99 -10.42
CA ASP A 63 -9.63 11.69 -11.64
C ASP A 63 -9.40 10.75 -12.84
N ASP A 64 -10.46 10.03 -13.22
CA ASP A 64 -10.82 9.52 -14.58
C ASP A 64 -11.69 8.25 -14.49
N PHE A 65 -12.83 8.32 -13.78
CA PHE A 65 -13.84 7.26 -13.80
C PHE A 65 -14.29 6.89 -15.24
N ASP A 66 -14.34 7.86 -16.16
CA ASP A 66 -14.82 7.69 -17.56
C ASP A 66 -13.88 6.83 -18.43
N GLY A 67 -12.61 6.71 -18.04
CA GLY A 67 -11.59 5.87 -18.68
C GLY A 67 -11.42 4.49 -18.03
N LEU A 68 -11.81 4.36 -16.76
CA LEU A 68 -11.63 3.16 -15.94
C LEU A 68 -12.56 2.01 -16.37
N GLU A 69 -13.77 2.29 -16.82
CA GLU A 69 -14.73 1.28 -17.31
C GLU A 69 -14.21 0.49 -18.52
N LYS A 70 -13.28 1.07 -19.28
CA LYS A 70 -12.74 0.47 -20.51
C LYS A 70 -11.51 -0.42 -20.26
N ASP A 71 -10.91 -0.38 -19.06
CA ASP A 71 -9.78 -1.23 -18.67
C ASP A 71 -10.13 -2.03 -17.40
N PRO A 72 -10.50 -3.32 -17.53
CA PRO A 72 -10.86 -4.15 -16.39
C PRO A 72 -9.74 -4.23 -15.34
N ARG A 73 -8.48 -4.14 -15.77
CA ARG A 73 -7.35 -4.18 -14.83
C ARG A 73 -7.24 -2.90 -14.02
N ALA A 74 -7.56 -1.76 -14.62
CA ALA A 74 -7.55 -0.48 -13.92
C ALA A 74 -8.71 -0.41 -12.92
N LEU A 75 -9.88 -0.92 -13.30
CA LEU A 75 -11.03 -1.07 -12.41
C LEU A 75 -10.73 -1.97 -11.21
N GLY A 76 -10.14 -3.15 -11.43
CA GLY A 76 -9.75 -4.06 -10.33
C GLY A 76 -8.77 -3.42 -9.32
N ARG A 77 -7.73 -2.74 -9.81
CA ARG A 77 -6.78 -2.01 -8.95
C ARG A 77 -7.46 -0.91 -8.12
N MET A 78 -8.44 -0.23 -8.71
CA MET A 78 -9.22 0.81 -8.04
C MET A 78 -10.09 0.21 -6.94
N MET A 79 -10.83 -0.87 -7.23
CA MET A 79 -11.69 -1.57 -6.26
C MET A 79 -10.85 -2.12 -5.09
N ARG A 80 -9.66 -2.65 -5.36
CA ARG A 80 -8.71 -3.07 -4.31
C ARG A 80 -8.29 -1.93 -3.40
N LYS A 81 -7.99 -0.75 -3.96
CA LYS A 81 -7.63 0.44 -3.19
C LYS A 81 -8.80 0.92 -2.33
N MET A 82 -10.01 0.90 -2.88
CA MET A 82 -11.24 1.30 -2.17
C MET A 82 -11.56 0.35 -1.01
N GLY A 83 -11.47 -0.97 -1.20
CA GLY A 83 -11.67 -1.95 -0.13
C GLY A 83 -10.66 -1.81 1.02
N GLN A 84 -9.39 -1.53 0.71
CA GLN A 84 -8.37 -1.27 1.73
C GLN A 84 -8.62 0.00 2.55
N GLU A 85 -9.23 1.02 1.94
CA GLU A 85 -9.53 2.29 2.62
C GLU A 85 -10.84 2.23 3.42
N MET A 86 -11.86 1.47 2.95
CA MET A 86 -13.10 1.25 3.69
C MET A 86 -12.89 0.46 4.99
N GLY A 87 -11.78 -0.28 5.14
CA GLY A 87 -11.34 -0.85 6.41
C GLY A 87 -12.20 -1.99 6.97
N GLU A 88 -13.36 -2.25 6.37
CA GLU A 88 -14.15 -3.46 6.52
C GLU A 88 -13.67 -4.48 5.49
N GLU A 89 -13.49 -5.73 5.92
CA GLU A 89 -13.21 -6.85 5.03
C GLU A 89 -14.45 -7.09 4.16
N VAL A 90 -14.54 -6.35 3.06
CA VAL A 90 -15.37 -6.69 1.91
C VAL A 90 -15.08 -8.16 1.62
N GLY A 91 -16.07 -9.02 1.84
CA GLY A 91 -15.88 -10.46 2.03
C GLY A 91 -15.12 -11.16 0.89
N PRO A 92 -14.80 -12.46 1.06
CA PRO A 92 -13.97 -13.22 0.11
C PRO A 92 -14.46 -13.17 -1.33
N GLU A 93 -15.77 -13.03 -1.53
CA GLU A 93 -16.42 -12.86 -2.83
C GLU A 93 -15.99 -11.59 -3.58
N PHE A 94 -15.77 -10.49 -2.85
CA PHE A 94 -15.33 -9.22 -3.44
C PHE A 94 -13.87 -9.27 -3.87
N ASP A 95 -13.02 -9.93 -3.07
CA ASP A 95 -11.62 -10.18 -3.42
C ASP A 95 -11.50 -11.02 -4.69
N GLU A 96 -12.38 -12.00 -4.88
CA GLU A 96 -12.41 -12.83 -6.09
C GLU A 96 -12.77 -12.02 -7.35
N VAL A 97 -13.74 -11.11 -7.26
CA VAL A 97 -14.09 -10.19 -8.35
C VAL A 97 -12.91 -9.28 -8.70
N ILE A 98 -12.24 -8.71 -7.70
CA ILE A 98 -11.04 -7.88 -7.90
C ILE A 98 -9.93 -8.65 -8.60
N ASP A 99 -9.63 -9.86 -8.16
CA ASP A 99 -8.55 -10.69 -8.71
C ASP A 99 -8.79 -10.99 -10.20
N ARG A 100 -10.04 -11.26 -10.58
CA ARG A 100 -10.45 -11.52 -11.97
C ARG A 100 -10.37 -10.27 -12.85
N LEU A 101 -10.80 -9.11 -12.34
CA LEU A 101 -10.64 -7.82 -13.01
C LEU A 101 -9.15 -7.49 -13.22
N GLU A 102 -8.31 -7.70 -12.21
CA GLU A 102 -6.85 -7.52 -12.33
C GLU A 102 -6.20 -8.51 -13.32
N ALA A 103 -6.77 -9.72 -13.47
CA ALA A 103 -6.38 -10.70 -14.48
C ALA A 103 -6.79 -10.27 -15.91
N GLY A 104 -7.76 -9.36 -16.04
CA GLY A 104 -8.21 -8.76 -17.28
C GLY A 104 -9.52 -9.34 -17.84
N GLN A 105 -10.29 -10.06 -17.02
CA GLN A 105 -11.65 -10.44 -17.37
C GLN A 105 -12.57 -9.21 -17.33
N SER A 106 -13.55 -9.13 -18.22
CA SER A 106 -14.52 -8.02 -18.21
C SER A 106 -15.55 -8.20 -17.09
N PRO A 107 -16.18 -7.11 -16.61
CA PRO A 107 -17.24 -7.20 -15.59
C PRO A 107 -18.39 -8.14 -15.98
N GLU A 108 -18.78 -8.15 -17.25
CA GLU A 108 -19.89 -8.97 -17.75
C GLU A 108 -19.53 -10.47 -17.77
N GLU A 109 -18.27 -10.82 -18.06
CA GLU A 109 -17.79 -12.20 -17.99
C GLU A 109 -17.81 -12.71 -16.55
N ILE A 110 -17.40 -11.86 -15.60
CA ILE A 110 -17.40 -12.19 -14.17
C ILE A 110 -18.83 -12.40 -13.66
N GLU A 111 -19.77 -11.51 -14.01
CA GLU A 111 -21.19 -11.63 -13.63
C GLU A 111 -21.82 -12.92 -14.17
N SER A 112 -21.47 -13.30 -15.41
CA SER A 112 -21.97 -14.56 -16.01
C SER A 112 -21.39 -15.82 -15.35
N GLU A 113 -20.15 -15.77 -14.84
CA GLU A 113 -19.48 -16.90 -14.19
C GLU A 113 -19.75 -16.97 -12.68
N LEU A 114 -20.09 -15.83 -12.06
CA LEU A 114 -20.46 -15.68 -10.65
C LEU A 114 -21.87 -15.08 -10.52
N PRO A 115 -22.93 -15.77 -11.00
CA PRO A 115 -24.31 -15.29 -10.93
C PRO A 115 -24.84 -15.14 -9.49
N ASP A 116 -24.12 -15.71 -8.50
CA ASP A 116 -24.47 -15.66 -7.08
C ASP A 116 -24.05 -14.33 -6.40
N LEU A 117 -23.24 -13.50 -7.07
CA LEU A 117 -22.75 -12.21 -6.52
C LEU A 117 -23.57 -10.98 -6.94
N GLY A 118 -24.42 -11.12 -7.96
CA GLY A 118 -25.40 -10.11 -8.36
C GLY A 118 -26.67 -10.10 -7.49
N GLY A 119 -26.77 -11.02 -6.51
CA GLY A 119 -27.94 -11.19 -5.64
C GLY A 119 -27.99 -10.29 -4.41
N GLY A 120 -27.24 -9.18 -4.39
CA GLY A 120 -27.20 -8.22 -3.27
C GLY A 120 -28.33 -7.16 -3.28
N GLU A 121 -29.34 -7.28 -4.14
CA GLU A 121 -30.46 -6.33 -4.22
C GLU A 121 -31.66 -6.66 -3.29
N SER A 122 -31.55 -7.61 -2.35
CA SER A 122 -32.70 -8.04 -1.53
C SER A 122 -32.58 -7.93 0.00
N ASP A 123 -31.61 -7.19 0.56
CA ASP A 123 -31.49 -7.06 2.04
C ASP A 123 -31.50 -5.61 2.57
N PHE A 124 -31.93 -4.63 1.76
CA PHE A 124 -32.09 -3.23 2.22
C PHE A 124 -33.56 -2.79 2.44
N ALA A 125 -34.53 -3.72 2.34
CA ALA A 125 -35.96 -3.36 2.34
C ALA A 125 -36.77 -3.72 3.61
N ASP A 126 -36.19 -4.31 4.67
CA ASP A 126 -36.97 -4.88 5.78
C ASP A 126 -36.55 -4.37 7.18
N SER A 127 -36.42 -3.03 7.36
CA SER A 127 -36.10 -2.48 8.68
C SER A 127 -36.98 -1.32 9.17
N TYR A 128 -38.23 -1.22 8.70
CA TYR A 128 -39.22 -0.33 9.31
C TYR A 128 -40.56 -1.04 9.53
N GLU A 129 -40.68 -1.72 10.66
CA GLU A 129 -41.94 -1.87 11.41
C GLU A 129 -41.73 -1.50 12.89
#